data_AF-A0A3P1SEY9-F1
#
_entry.id   AF-A0A3P1SEY9-F1
#
_cell.length_a   1.000
_cell.length_b   1.000
_cell.length_c   1.000
_cell.angle_alpha   90.00
_cell.angle_beta   90.00
_cell.angle_gamma   90.00
#
_symmetry.space_group_name_H-M   'P 1'
#
loop_
_entity.id
_entity.type
_entity.pdbx_description
1 polymer ?
#
loop_
_entity_poly.entity_id
_entity_poly.type
_entity_poly.pdbx_seq_one_letter_code
_entity_poly.pdbx_strand_id
1 'polypeptide(L)'
;MTIIAIVCAVLFMFAAVRFGLLAHFARTDSLPFESSMGIRAREVRADVETWNKAHRAAWPLYAAGAGVSAGHGVACALAPWASGISVGGFLAVIVGAGVVVLVALTILSEKAGVSTIR
;
A
#
# COMPACT_ATOMS: atom_id res chain seq x y z
N MET A 1 -0.39 -19.30 -18.52
CA MET A 1 -0.69 -18.16 -17.62
C MET A 1 -1.62 -17.22 -18.35
N THR A 2 -2.66 -16.66 -17.72
CA THR A 2 -3.53 -15.67 -18.36
C THR A 2 -2.88 -14.28 -18.30
N ILE A 3 -3.03 -13.48 -19.35
CA ILE A 3 -2.47 -12.10 -19.42
C ILE A 3 -2.95 -11.27 -18.21
N ILE A 4 -4.21 -11.44 -17.82
CA ILE A 4 -4.83 -10.75 -16.67
C ILE A 4 -4.07 -11.06 -15.37
N ALA A 5 -3.71 -12.32 -15.11
CA ALA A 5 -2.97 -12.69 -13.90
C ALA A 5 -1.61 -11.99 -13.82
N ILE A 6 -0.91 -11.90 -14.96
CA ILE A 6 0.39 -11.23 -15.06
C ILE A 6 0.23 -9.73 -14.79
N VAL A 7 -0.75 -9.07 -15.42
CA VAL A 7 -1.02 -7.64 -15.23
C VAL A 7 -1.36 -7.35 -13.76
N CYS A 8 -2.25 -8.12 -13.15
CA CYS A 8 -2.59 -7.96 -11.74
C CYS A 8 -1.38 -8.17 -10.83
N ALA A 9 -0.57 -9.20 -11.08
CA ALA A 9 0.66 -9.44 -10.32
C ALA A 9 1.61 -8.25 -10.38
N VAL A 10 1.86 -7.71 -11.58
CA VAL A 10 2.73 -6.54 -11.77
C VAL A 10 2.21 -5.31 -11.04
N LEU A 11 0.90 -5.02 -11.14
CA LEU A 11 0.28 -3.87 -10.47
C LEU A 11 0.41 -3.97 -8.94
N PHE A 12 0.15 -5.15 -8.37
CA PHE A 12 0.31 -5.37 -6.94
C PHE A 12 1.78 -5.33 -6.51
N MET A 13 2.72 -5.84 -7.31
CA MET A 13 4.15 -5.71 -7.01
C MET A 13 4.61 -4.25 -7.04
N PHE A 14 4.11 -3.45 -7.98
CA PHE A 14 4.37 -2.02 -8.02
C PHE A 14 3.82 -1.30 -6.78
N ALA A 15 2.59 -1.64 -6.36
CA ALA A 15 2.01 -1.14 -5.11
C ALA A 15 2.85 -1.55 -3.89
N ALA A 16 3.36 -2.79 -3.86
CA ALA A 16 4.21 -3.28 -2.79
C ALA A 16 5.51 -2.46 -2.67
N VAL A 17 6.17 -2.19 -3.79
CA VAL A 17 7.37 -1.34 -3.82
C VAL A 17 7.04 0.07 -3.37
N ARG A 18 5.96 0.68 -3.88
CA ARG A 18 5.53 2.02 -3.47
C ARG A 18 5.30 2.13 -1.97
N PHE A 19 4.50 1.23 -1.40
CA PHE A 19 4.20 1.22 0.02
C PHE A 19 5.44 0.87 0.86
N GLY A 20 6.32 0.00 0.37
CA GLY A 20 7.57 -0.34 1.03
C GLY A 20 8.53 0.84 1.12
N LEU A 21 8.69 1.59 0.03
CA LEU A 21 9.47 2.83 0.01
C LEU A 21 8.88 3.88 0.95
N LEU A 22 7.56 4.06 0.92
CA LEU A 22 6.86 4.96 1.85
C LEU A 22 7.08 4.56 3.30
N ALA A 23 6.94 3.28 3.65
CA ALA A 23 7.18 2.77 5.00
C ALA A 23 8.63 3.01 5.44
N HIS A 24 9.59 2.76 4.54
CA HIS A 24 11.01 2.97 4.81
C HIS A 24 11.32 4.45 5.09
N PHE A 25 10.89 5.35 4.19
CA PHE A 25 11.14 6.78 4.34
C PHE A 25 10.38 7.39 5.51
N ALA A 26 9.14 6.96 5.75
CA ALA A 26 8.33 7.37 6.90
C ALA A 26 8.91 6.92 8.24
N ARG A 27 9.54 5.73 8.29
CA ARG A 27 10.20 5.23 9.51
C ARG A 27 11.50 5.97 9.82
N THR A 28 12.20 6.43 8.79
CA THR A 28 13.55 7.03 8.90
C THR A 28 13.56 8.56 8.82
N ASP A 29 12.40 9.21 8.77
CA ASP A 29 12.26 10.66 8.60
C ASP A 29 12.96 11.23 7.37
N SER A 30 13.16 10.39 6.36
CA SER A 30 13.84 10.75 5.12
C SER A 30 12.88 11.06 3.98
N LEU A 31 11.57 11.04 4.25
CA LEU A 31 10.56 11.40 3.26
C LEU A 31 10.64 12.91 2.97
N PRO A 32 10.95 13.34 1.72
CA PRO A 32 11.08 14.75 1.40
C PRO A 32 9.79 15.52 1.74
N PHE A 33 9.95 16.69 2.37
CA PHE A 33 8.83 17.55 2.71
C PHE A 33 8.01 17.89 1.45
N GLU A 34 6.68 17.82 1.57
CA GLU A 34 5.72 17.98 0.47
C GLU A 34 5.86 17.01 -0.72
N SER A 35 6.56 15.89 -0.54
CA SER A 35 6.62 14.83 -1.56
C SER A 35 5.22 14.38 -1.96
N SER A 36 5.03 14.14 -3.26
CA SER A 36 3.78 13.62 -3.83
C SER A 36 3.39 12.23 -3.32
N MET A 37 4.31 11.52 -2.67
CA MET A 37 4.06 10.21 -2.09
C MET A 37 3.42 10.29 -0.69
N GLY A 38 3.57 11.41 0.01
CA GLY A 38 3.13 11.55 1.41
C GLY A 38 1.66 11.95 1.61
N ILE A 39 1.26 12.04 2.87
CA ILE A 39 -0.06 12.52 3.32
C ILE A 39 -0.19 14.00 2.96
N ARG A 40 -1.25 14.34 2.22
CA ARG A 40 -1.46 15.70 1.69
C ARG A 40 -2.41 16.58 2.50
N ALA A 41 -2.77 16.16 3.70
CA ALA A 41 -3.59 16.96 4.61
C ALA A 41 -2.88 18.30 4.92
N ARG A 42 -3.65 19.39 5.03
CA ARG A 42 -3.08 20.73 5.22
C ARG A 42 -2.32 20.82 6.53
N GLU A 43 -2.84 20.19 7.57
CA GLU A 43 -2.25 20.14 8.91
C GLU A 43 -0.89 19.42 8.89
N VAL A 44 -0.76 18.36 8.08
CA VAL A 44 0.50 17.57 7.96
C VAL A 44 1.61 18.36 7.27
N ARG A 45 1.26 19.34 6.43
CA ARG A 45 2.21 20.17 5.67
C ARG A 45 2.48 21.51 6.34
N ALA A 46 2.14 21.68 7.63
CA ALA A 46 2.40 22.92 8.35
C ALA A 46 3.90 23.21 8.46
N ASP A 47 4.69 22.18 8.76
CA ASP A 47 6.14 22.23 8.92
C ASP A 47 6.75 20.82 8.81
N VAL A 48 8.10 20.75 8.78
CA VAL A 48 8.85 19.50 8.60
C VAL A 48 8.70 18.54 9.80
N GLU A 49 8.59 19.06 11.01
CA GLU A 49 8.42 18.24 12.22
C GLU A 49 7.07 17.54 12.21
N THR A 50 6.01 18.30 11.92
CA THR A 50 4.64 17.83 11.76
C THR A 50 4.52 16.82 10.62
N TRP A 51 5.22 17.06 9.50
CA TRP A 51 5.32 16.11 8.38
C TRP A 51 5.93 14.79 8.82
N ASN A 52 7.10 14.81 9.46
CA ASN A 52 7.80 13.61 9.91
C ASN A 52 6.99 12.85 10.97
N LYS A 53 6.40 13.56 11.94
CA LYS A 53 5.56 12.97 12.99
C LYS A 53 4.37 12.21 12.42
N ALA A 54 3.64 12.81 11.48
CA ALA A 54 2.48 12.16 10.86
C ALA A 54 2.86 10.92 10.04
N HIS A 55 3.94 11.00 9.25
CA HIS A 55 4.39 9.85 8.46
C HIS A 55 4.94 8.74 9.35
N ARG A 56 5.67 9.07 10.42
CA ARG A 56 6.10 8.09 11.41
C ARG A 56 4.91 7.42 12.09
N ALA A 57 3.82 8.12 12.36
CA ALA A 57 2.62 7.46 12.88
C ALA A 57 1.99 6.50 11.86
N ALA A 58 2.06 6.84 10.58
CA ALA A 58 1.50 6.05 9.48
C ALA A 58 2.38 4.88 9.00
N TRP A 59 3.67 4.84 9.35
CA TRP A 59 4.62 3.84 8.81
C TRP A 59 4.17 2.38 8.95
N PRO A 60 3.56 1.93 10.08
CA PRO A 60 3.15 0.53 10.22
C PRO A 60 2.06 0.15 9.20
N LEU A 61 1.20 1.10 8.84
CA LEU A 61 0.12 0.90 7.87
C LEU A 61 0.66 0.88 6.44
N TYR A 62 1.67 1.69 6.12
CA TYR A 62 2.40 1.56 4.87
C TYR A 62 3.12 0.21 4.76
N ALA A 63 3.77 -0.25 5.84
CA ALA A 63 4.41 -1.56 5.86
C ALA A 63 3.40 -2.71 5.67
N ALA A 64 2.24 -2.62 6.31
CA ALA A 64 1.13 -3.56 6.08
C ALA A 64 0.65 -3.51 4.62
N GLY A 65 0.52 -2.32 4.03
CA GLY A 65 0.15 -2.14 2.62
C GLY A 65 1.16 -2.79 1.68
N ALA A 66 2.45 -2.69 1.99
CA ALA A 66 3.51 -3.35 1.24
C ALA A 66 3.38 -4.89 1.31
N GLY A 67 3.19 -5.43 2.51
CA GLY A 67 3.03 -6.87 2.73
C GLY A 67 1.79 -7.45 2.05
N VAL A 68 0.63 -6.79 2.21
CA VAL A 68 -0.63 -7.18 1.55
C VAL A 68 -0.47 -7.15 0.04
N SER A 69 0.12 -6.08 -0.50
CA SER A 69 0.34 -5.95 -1.95
C SER A 69 1.27 -7.05 -2.47
N ALA A 70 2.38 -7.33 -1.78
CA ALA A 70 3.30 -8.39 -2.17
C ALA A 70 2.61 -9.77 -2.15
N GLY A 71 1.86 -10.08 -1.10
CA GLY A 71 1.09 -11.31 -1.00
C GLY A 71 0.08 -11.47 -2.13
N HIS A 72 -0.65 -10.41 -2.48
CA HIS A 72 -1.58 -10.41 -3.60
C HIS A 72 -0.89 -10.52 -4.96
N GLY A 73 0.28 -9.90 -5.12
CA GLY A 73 1.11 -10.01 -6.32
C GLY A 73 1.57 -11.45 -6.55
N VAL A 74 2.07 -12.10 -5.50
CA VAL A 74 2.46 -13.52 -5.54
C VAL A 74 1.24 -14.41 -5.79
N ALA A 75 0.12 -14.18 -5.11
CA ALA A 75 -1.10 -14.97 -5.32
C ALA A 75 -1.64 -14.86 -6.76
N CYS A 76 -1.60 -13.66 -7.36
CA CYS A 76 -1.96 -13.46 -8.76
C CYS A 76 -0.99 -14.20 -9.71
N ALA A 77 0.32 -14.14 -9.44
CA ALA A 77 1.32 -14.85 -10.22
C ALA A 77 1.10 -16.36 -10.14
N LEU A 78 0.75 -16.88 -8.95
CA LEU A 78 0.58 -18.31 -8.71
C LEU A 78 -0.78 -18.88 -9.13
N ALA A 79 -1.79 -18.02 -9.37
CA ALA A 79 -3.14 -18.41 -9.73
C ALA A 79 -3.26 -19.44 -10.87
N PRO A 80 -2.44 -19.39 -11.95
CA PRO A 80 -2.53 -20.38 -13.04
C PRO A 80 -2.15 -21.80 -12.65
N TRP A 81 -1.42 -21.99 -11.53
CA TRP A 81 -1.02 -23.32 -11.04
C TRP A 81 -1.95 -23.87 -9.96
N ALA A 82 -2.97 -23.10 -9.54
CA ALA A 82 -3.97 -23.58 -8.59
C ALA A 82 -4.96 -24.53 -9.30
N SER A 83 -4.60 -25.81 -9.40
CA SER A 83 -5.46 -26.85 -9.94
C SER A 83 -6.71 -27.03 -9.08
N GLY A 84 -7.90 -26.89 -9.67
CA GLY A 84 -9.19 -27.17 -9.00
C GLY A 84 -10.07 -25.95 -8.69
N ILE A 85 -9.57 -24.73 -8.90
CA ILE A 85 -10.38 -23.50 -8.77
C ILE A 85 -10.54 -22.85 -10.14
N SER A 86 -11.71 -22.27 -10.44
CA SER A 86 -11.83 -21.42 -11.62
C SER A 86 -10.86 -20.26 -11.51
N VAL A 87 -9.85 -20.21 -12.39
CA VAL A 87 -8.80 -19.18 -12.37
C VAL A 87 -9.41 -17.77 -12.39
N GLY A 88 -10.53 -17.59 -13.12
CA GLY A 88 -11.27 -16.33 -13.16
C GLY A 88 -11.89 -15.94 -11.81
N GLY A 89 -12.61 -16.86 -11.15
CA GLY A 89 -13.22 -16.58 -9.84
C GLY A 89 -12.19 -16.34 -8.75
N PHE A 90 -11.10 -17.11 -8.74
CA PHE A 90 -10.00 -16.92 -7.80
C PHE A 90 -9.31 -15.57 -7.96
N LEU A 91 -8.98 -15.18 -9.21
CA LEU A 91 -8.40 -13.87 -9.50
C LEU A 91 -9.34 -12.74 -9.10
N ALA A 92 -10.64 -12.85 -9.35
CA ALA A 92 -11.61 -11.83 -8.97
C ALA A 92 -11.63 -11.59 -7.45
N VAL A 93 -11.59 -12.67 -6.65
CA VAL A 93 -11.57 -12.57 -5.18
C VAL A 93 -10.26 -11.97 -4.68
N ILE A 94 -9.11 -12.45 -5.16
CA ILE A 94 -7.80 -11.91 -4.76
C ILE A 94 -7.72 -10.43 -5.12
N VAL A 95 -7.96 -10.08 -6.38
CA VAL A 95 -7.84 -8.69 -6.83
C VAL A 95 -8.83 -7.79 -6.09
N GLY A 96 -10.08 -8.22 -5.95
CA GLY A 96 -11.11 -7.47 -5.23
C GLY A 96 -10.75 -7.23 -3.77
N ALA A 97 -10.39 -8.28 -3.03
CA ALA A 97 -9.99 -8.18 -1.63
C ALA A 97 -8.74 -7.30 -1.46
N GLY A 98 -7.73 -7.48 -2.32
CA GLY A 98 -6.50 -6.69 -2.29
C GLY A 98 -6.76 -5.21 -2.49
N VAL A 99 -7.59 -4.84 -3.46
CA VAL A 99 -7.96 -3.44 -3.70
C VAL A 99 -8.69 -2.85 -2.49
N VAL A 100 -9.68 -3.57 -1.94
CA VAL A 100 -10.43 -3.11 -0.75
C VAL A 100 -9.50 -2.88 0.44
N VAL A 101 -8.60 -3.82 0.72
CA VAL A 101 -7.66 -3.70 1.84
C VAL A 101 -6.68 -2.54 1.60
N LEU A 102 -6.17 -2.34 0.38
CA LEU A 102 -5.27 -1.22 0.09
C LEU A 102 -5.94 0.15 0.22
N VAL A 103 -7.20 0.26 -0.21
CA VAL A 103 -8.00 1.48 0.00
C VAL A 103 -8.18 1.74 1.50
N ALA A 104 -8.55 0.71 2.27
CA ALA A 104 -8.70 0.82 3.71
C ALA A 104 -7.39 1.25 4.40
N LEU A 105 -6.26 0.63 4.06
CA LEU A 105 -4.95 0.97 4.61
C LEU A 105 -4.51 2.39 4.25
N THR A 106 -4.83 2.85 3.04
CA THR A 106 -4.55 4.23 2.62
C THR A 106 -5.32 5.22 3.50
N ILE A 107 -6.63 5.03 3.66
CA ILE A 107 -7.48 5.88 4.51
C ILE A 107 -7.01 5.84 5.97
N LEU A 108 -6.70 4.65 6.49
CA LEU A 108 -6.21 4.49 7.87
C LEU A 108 -4.86 5.17 8.07
N SER A 109 -3.96 5.12 7.08
CA SER A 109 -2.66 5.78 7.15
C SER A 109 -2.78 7.30 7.23
N GLU A 110 -3.70 7.89 6.45
CA GLU A 110 -4.00 9.32 6.51
C GLU A 110 -4.60 9.71 7.87
N LYS A 111 -5.57 8.93 8.36
CA LYS A 111 -6.20 9.16 9.67
C LYS A 111 -5.20 9.05 10.81
N ALA A 112 -4.35 8.04 10.79
CA ALA A 112 -3.30 7.83 11.79
C ALA A 112 -2.34 9.03 11.80
N GLY A 113 -1.86 9.46 10.63
CA GLY A 113 -0.99 10.64 10.53
C GLY A 113 -1.65 11.91 11.07
N VAL A 114 -2.85 12.24 10.61
CA VAL A 114 -3.57 13.46 11.02
C VAL A 114 -3.91 13.47 12.51
N SER A 115 -4.23 12.31 13.10
CA SER A 115 -4.56 12.21 14.53
C SER A 115 -3.40 12.56 15.47
N THR A 116 -2.16 12.58 14.98
CA THR A 116 -1.00 12.97 15.80
C THR A 116 -0.75 14.48 15.87
N ILE A 117 -1.48 15.25 15.07
CA ILE A 117 -1.34 16.71 14.93
C ILE A 117 -2.48 17.45 15.65
N ARG A 118 -3.64 16.81 15.75
CA ARG A 118 -4.78 17.30 16.56
C ARG A 118 -4.51 17.12 18.04
#